data_AF-A0A101ELA4-F1
#
_entry.id   AF-A0A101ELA4-F1
#
_cell.length_a   1.000
_cell.length_b   1.000
_cell.length_c   1.000
_cell.angle_alpha   90.00
_cell.angle_beta   90.00
_cell.angle_gamma   90.00
#
_symmetry.space_group_name_H-M   'P 1'
#
loop_
_entity.id
_entity.type
_entity.pdbx_description
1 polymer ?
#
loop_
_entity_poly.entity_id
_entity_poly.type
_entity_poly.pdbx_seq_one_letter_code
_entity_poly.pdbx_strand_id
1 'polypeptide(L)'
;MLFIRDGKIVRNVTLLPYGGFGTFDISKDVIALGIYNIKWLDESTFTFSPFYLIVYSPTGSELWRKEFNVTSLSTAGDLIVARSYVRNGSVVKVFDIGGNELWGLDFGEKVATNGKTVAVAEKSKIYIFSRDGNIIRTIEPWKGAVGSVELTDDEKLVVTFYSKEASYLRVYSENGSLLWTKNFSRIMDFAISQNYILVYDGALHILDWSGKVLWDNTRYYP
;
A
#
# COMPACT_ATOMS: atom_id res chain seq x y z
N MET A 1 6.74 -17.68 1.43
CA MET A 1 6.69 -16.57 2.40
C MET A 1 7.25 -17.05 3.72
N LEU A 2 8.26 -16.36 4.22
CA LEU A 2 8.91 -16.67 5.50
C LEU A 2 8.33 -15.76 6.58
N PHE A 3 7.83 -16.35 7.66
CA PHE A 3 7.40 -15.63 8.85
C PHE A 3 8.52 -15.73 9.87
N ILE A 4 9.05 -14.58 10.28
CA ILE A 4 10.19 -14.49 11.19
C ILE A 4 9.72 -13.80 12.48
N ARG A 5 10.02 -14.40 13.62
CA ARG A 5 9.80 -13.83 14.95
C ARG A 5 11.07 -14.00 15.77
N ASP A 6 11.53 -12.93 16.40
CA ASP A 6 12.74 -12.91 17.22
C ASP A 6 13.97 -13.49 16.49
N GLY A 7 14.11 -13.15 15.20
CA GLY A 7 15.20 -13.60 14.34
C GLY A 7 15.12 -15.06 13.88
N LYS A 8 14.05 -15.80 14.22
CA LYS A 8 13.86 -17.20 13.82
C LYS A 8 12.69 -17.36 12.86
N ILE A 9 12.84 -18.23 11.86
CA ILE A 9 11.73 -18.62 10.98
C ILE A 9 10.75 -19.45 11.81
N VAL A 10 9.58 -18.88 12.11
CA VAL A 10 8.52 -19.58 12.85
C VAL A 10 7.57 -20.34 11.94
N ARG A 11 7.48 -19.91 10.66
CA ARG A 11 6.70 -20.61 9.65
C ARG A 11 7.27 -20.32 8.26
N ASN A 12 7.31 -21.36 7.44
CA ASN A 12 7.54 -21.22 6.01
C ASN A 12 6.26 -21.65 5.29
N VAL A 13 5.58 -20.70 4.66
CA VAL A 13 4.45 -21.01 3.81
C VAL A 13 4.97 -21.03 2.38
N THR A 14 5.05 -22.24 1.81
CA THR A 14 5.17 -22.39 0.36
C THR A 14 3.87 -21.90 -0.24
N LEU A 15 3.94 -20.67 -0.72
CA LEU A 15 2.97 -20.12 -1.63
C LEU A 15 3.02 -21.06 -2.86
N LEU A 16 1.89 -21.69 -3.22
CA LEU A 16 1.72 -22.58 -4.40
C LEU A 16 2.40 -21.96 -5.64
N PRO A 17 2.70 -22.68 -6.74
CA PRO A 17 3.40 -22.12 -7.90
C PRO A 17 2.57 -21.02 -8.59
N TYR A 18 2.55 -19.83 -7.98
CA TYR A 18 1.86 -18.64 -8.43
C TYR A 18 2.64 -18.07 -9.61
N GLY A 19 1.91 -17.57 -10.59
CA GLY A 19 2.51 -16.90 -11.76
C GLY A 19 3.14 -15.54 -11.43
N GLY A 20 2.86 -14.97 -10.25
CA GLY A 20 3.43 -13.72 -9.76
C GLY A 20 2.72 -13.17 -8.51
N PHE A 21 3.39 -12.27 -7.78
CA PHE A 21 2.79 -11.48 -6.68
C PHE A 21 2.33 -10.12 -7.19
N GLY A 22 1.19 -9.63 -6.71
CA GLY A 22 0.68 -8.30 -7.08
C GLY A 22 1.09 -7.22 -6.10
N THR A 23 0.66 -7.33 -4.85
CA THR A 23 0.93 -6.36 -3.78
C THR A 23 0.82 -7.04 -2.42
N PHE A 24 1.47 -6.53 -1.40
CA PHE A 24 1.35 -7.01 -0.03
C PHE A 24 1.48 -5.85 0.95
N ASP A 25 0.91 -6.03 2.15
CA ASP A 25 1.16 -5.14 3.28
C ASP A 25 1.15 -5.93 4.60
N ILE A 26 1.77 -5.37 5.62
CA ILE A 26 1.93 -5.99 6.94
C ILE A 26 1.68 -4.99 8.06
N SER A 27 0.84 -5.39 9.02
CA SER A 27 0.67 -4.72 10.29
C SER A 27 1.13 -5.63 11.44
N LYS A 28 1.04 -5.13 12.68
CA LYS A 28 1.28 -5.95 13.87
C LYS A 28 0.27 -7.11 14.00
N ASP A 29 -0.91 -6.97 13.41
CA ASP A 29 -2.05 -7.87 13.62
C ASP A 29 -2.31 -8.78 12.41
N VAL A 30 -1.89 -8.37 11.21
CA VAL A 30 -2.16 -9.12 9.97
C VAL A 30 -1.05 -8.98 8.93
N ILE A 31 -0.93 -9.99 8.07
CA ILE A 31 -0.21 -9.94 6.81
C ILE A 31 -1.23 -10.14 5.69
N ALA A 32 -1.33 -9.19 4.77
CA ALA A 32 -2.28 -9.24 3.67
C ALA A 32 -1.56 -9.30 2.32
N LEU A 33 -2.09 -10.15 1.43
CA LEU A 33 -1.49 -10.46 0.14
C LEU A 33 -2.52 -10.32 -0.99
N GLY A 34 -2.17 -9.57 -2.03
CA GLY A 34 -2.82 -9.57 -3.33
C GLY A 34 -2.02 -10.41 -4.32
N ILE A 35 -2.63 -11.51 -4.81
CA ILE A 35 -1.96 -12.47 -5.71
C ILE A 35 -2.59 -12.53 -7.10
N TYR A 36 -1.75 -12.80 -8.10
CA TYR A 36 -2.16 -13.04 -9.48
C TYR A 36 -2.08 -14.53 -9.81
N ASN A 37 -3.19 -15.11 -10.29
CA ASN A 37 -3.30 -16.48 -10.79
C ASN A 37 -2.91 -17.60 -9.80
N ILE A 38 -3.89 -18.32 -9.28
CA ILE A 38 -3.68 -19.64 -8.67
C ILE A 38 -3.74 -20.70 -9.78
N LYS A 39 -2.61 -21.25 -10.20
CA LYS A 39 -2.64 -22.43 -11.10
C LYS A 39 -2.97 -23.66 -10.26
N TRP A 40 -4.10 -24.30 -10.53
CA TRP A 40 -4.34 -25.66 -10.08
C TRP A 40 -3.40 -26.58 -10.87
N LEU A 41 -2.60 -27.38 -10.17
CA LEU A 41 -1.88 -28.51 -10.75
C LEU A 41 -2.91 -29.60 -10.98
N ASP A 42 -3.65 -29.48 -12.08
CA ASP A 42 -4.05 -30.57 -12.98
C ASP A 42 -5.10 -30.02 -13.97
N GLU A 43 -4.91 -30.37 -15.24
CA GLU A 43 -5.76 -30.11 -16.41
C GLU A 43 -5.54 -28.80 -17.21
N SER A 44 -5.10 -29.02 -18.45
CA SER A 44 -5.05 -28.09 -19.56
C SER A 44 -6.45 -27.61 -19.97
N THR A 45 -6.91 -26.52 -19.37
CA THR A 45 -7.90 -25.61 -19.96
C THR A 45 -7.55 -24.18 -19.54
N PHE A 46 -7.78 -23.18 -20.40
CA PHE A 46 -7.51 -21.78 -20.06
C PHE A 46 -8.38 -21.34 -18.87
N THR A 47 -7.82 -21.39 -17.66
CA THR A 47 -8.45 -20.83 -16.46
C THR A 47 -7.95 -19.39 -16.32
N PHE A 48 -8.82 -18.40 -16.51
CA PHE A 48 -8.60 -17.08 -15.91
C PHE A 48 -8.78 -17.29 -14.41
N SER A 49 -7.69 -17.59 -13.72
CA SER A 49 -7.71 -17.96 -12.33
C SER A 49 -8.09 -16.74 -11.48
N PRO A 50 -9.03 -16.88 -10.53
CA PRO A 50 -9.47 -15.77 -9.71
C PRO A 50 -8.31 -15.09 -8.97
N PHE A 51 -8.39 -13.76 -8.92
CA PHE A 51 -7.50 -12.93 -8.12
C PHE A 51 -8.02 -12.89 -6.69
N TYR A 52 -7.13 -13.06 -5.71
CA TYR A 52 -7.53 -13.15 -4.30
C TYR A 52 -6.86 -12.08 -3.44
N LEU A 53 -7.63 -11.61 -2.46
CA LEU A 53 -7.12 -11.06 -1.21
C LEU A 53 -7.03 -12.20 -0.20
N ILE A 54 -5.82 -12.47 0.29
CA ILE A 54 -5.58 -13.50 1.33
C ILE A 54 -4.97 -12.81 2.55
N VAL A 55 -5.49 -13.14 3.73
CA VAL A 55 -5.06 -12.54 5.00
C VAL A 55 -4.57 -13.63 5.93
N TYR A 56 -3.40 -13.41 6.50
CA TYR A 56 -2.73 -14.29 7.45
C TYR A 56 -2.57 -13.61 8.80
N SER A 57 -2.56 -14.41 9.87
CA SER A 57 -2.07 -13.98 11.17
C SER A 57 -0.57 -13.66 11.10
N PRO A 58 -0.01 -12.94 12.07
CA PRO A 58 1.43 -12.65 12.13
C PRO A 58 2.28 -13.93 12.28
N THR A 59 1.68 -15.02 12.75
CA THR A 59 2.30 -16.35 12.86
C THR A 59 2.12 -17.20 11.59
N GLY A 60 1.47 -16.65 10.56
CA GLY A 60 1.31 -17.23 9.24
C GLY A 60 0.17 -18.22 9.09
N SER A 61 -0.81 -18.23 10.00
CA SER A 61 -2.07 -18.97 9.79
C SER A 61 -2.98 -18.15 8.90
N GLU A 62 -3.52 -18.75 7.84
CA GLU A 62 -4.53 -18.07 7.03
C GLU A 62 -5.78 -17.81 7.89
N LEU A 63 -6.23 -16.56 7.91
CA LEU A 63 -7.46 -16.14 8.57
C LEU A 63 -8.65 -16.30 7.62
N TRP A 64 -8.51 -15.78 6.40
CA TRP A 64 -9.52 -15.87 5.35
C TRP A 64 -8.94 -15.49 3.98
N ARG A 65 -9.70 -15.81 2.92
CA ARG A 65 -9.47 -15.35 1.56
C ARG A 65 -10.78 -14.94 0.88
N LYS A 66 -10.70 -13.98 -0.03
CA LYS A 66 -11.83 -13.52 -0.86
C LYS A 66 -11.38 -13.31 -2.29
N GLU A 67 -12.27 -13.63 -3.25
CA GLU A 67 -12.06 -13.25 -4.65
C GLU A 67 -12.14 -11.74 -4.78
N PHE A 68 -11.00 -11.11 -5.01
CA PHE A 68 -10.85 -9.69 -5.12
C PHE A 68 -9.57 -9.38 -5.89
N ASN A 69 -9.68 -8.63 -6.99
CA ASN A 69 -8.55 -8.30 -7.86
C ASN A 69 -7.70 -7.15 -7.29
N VAL A 70 -7.02 -7.45 -6.17
CA VAL A 70 -6.24 -6.48 -5.41
C VAL A 70 -5.11 -5.90 -6.26
N THR A 71 -5.05 -4.58 -6.32
CA THR A 71 -4.05 -3.81 -7.07
C THR A 71 -3.43 -2.68 -6.24
N SER A 72 -4.00 -2.39 -5.07
CA SER A 72 -3.39 -1.60 -4.00
C SER A 72 -3.99 -2.09 -2.68
N LEU A 73 -3.18 -2.21 -1.64
CA LEU A 73 -3.52 -2.84 -0.38
C LEU A 73 -2.80 -2.12 0.75
N SER A 74 -3.49 -1.89 1.85
CA SER A 74 -2.89 -1.37 3.08
C SER A 74 -3.58 -1.93 4.32
N THR A 75 -2.83 -2.19 5.38
CA THR A 75 -3.30 -2.75 6.64
C THR A 75 -2.67 -2.05 7.82
N ALA A 76 -3.49 -1.70 8.81
CA ALA A 76 -3.00 -1.15 10.06
C ALA A 76 -4.00 -1.42 11.18
N GLY A 77 -3.48 -1.95 12.28
CA GLY A 77 -4.34 -2.48 13.34
C GLY A 77 -5.23 -3.61 12.78
N ASP A 78 -6.53 -3.48 13.04
CA ASP A 78 -7.57 -4.40 12.60
C ASP A 78 -8.25 -3.99 11.28
N LEU A 79 -7.76 -2.95 10.60
CA LEU A 79 -8.26 -2.52 9.30
C LEU A 79 -7.44 -3.08 8.14
N ILE A 80 -8.16 -3.52 7.11
CA ILE A 80 -7.61 -3.96 5.84
C ILE A 80 -8.31 -3.19 4.73
N VAL A 81 -7.57 -2.35 4.01
CA VAL A 81 -8.08 -1.52 2.93
C VAL A 81 -7.54 -2.06 1.61
N ALA A 82 -8.43 -2.49 0.73
CA ALA A 82 -8.05 -3.08 -0.54
C ALA A 82 -8.74 -2.36 -1.70
N ARG A 83 -7.97 -2.08 -2.74
CA ARG A 83 -8.43 -1.55 -4.02
C ARG A 83 -8.43 -2.64 -5.07
N SER A 84 -9.53 -2.76 -5.82
CA SER A 84 -9.66 -3.66 -6.95
C SER A 84 -9.94 -2.92 -8.26
N TYR A 85 -9.41 -3.45 -9.37
CA TYR A 85 -9.78 -3.00 -10.70
C TYR A 85 -11.00 -3.77 -11.20
N VAL A 86 -12.03 -3.05 -11.64
CA VAL A 86 -13.24 -3.60 -12.26
C VAL A 86 -13.38 -3.06 -13.69
N ARG A 87 -14.16 -3.74 -14.53
CA ARG A 87 -14.22 -3.46 -15.99
C ARG A 87 -14.42 -1.98 -16.35
N ASN A 88 -15.15 -1.23 -15.52
CA ASN A 88 -15.52 0.17 -15.74
C ASN A 88 -15.00 1.13 -14.65
N GLY A 89 -13.98 0.74 -13.87
CA GLY A 89 -13.46 1.62 -12.82
C GLY A 89 -12.64 0.89 -11.76
N SER A 90 -12.66 1.42 -10.55
CA SER A 90 -12.03 0.80 -9.40
C SER A 90 -12.95 0.86 -8.20
N VAL A 91 -12.80 -0.12 -7.33
CA VAL A 91 -13.53 -0.18 -6.07
C VAL A 91 -12.54 -0.24 -4.93
N VAL A 92 -12.83 0.47 -3.84
CA VAL A 92 -12.14 0.34 -2.57
C VAL A 92 -13.07 -0.33 -1.58
N LYS A 93 -12.56 -1.32 -0.85
CA LYS A 93 -13.27 -2.04 0.19
C LYS A 93 -12.44 -2.00 1.46
N VAL A 94 -13.12 -1.75 2.58
CA VAL A 94 -12.51 -1.76 3.91
C VAL A 94 -13.08 -2.92 4.69
N PHE A 95 -12.21 -3.75 5.23
CA PHE A 95 -12.55 -4.93 6.00
C PHE A 95 -12.00 -4.82 7.42
N ASP A 96 -12.68 -5.48 8.35
CA ASP A 96 -12.07 -5.84 9.62
C ASP A 96 -11.16 -7.09 9.48
N ILE A 97 -10.46 -7.44 10.56
CA ILE A 97 -9.61 -8.63 10.62
C ILE A 97 -10.38 -9.95 10.43
N GLY A 98 -11.68 -9.97 10.71
CA GLY A 98 -12.57 -11.11 10.47
C GLY A 98 -13.00 -11.27 9.00
N GLY A 99 -12.69 -10.27 8.16
CA GLY A 99 -13.09 -10.24 6.75
C GLY A 99 -14.52 -9.75 6.55
N ASN A 100 -15.13 -9.09 7.55
CA ASN A 100 -16.40 -8.39 7.36
C ASN A 100 -16.13 -7.07 6.63
N GLU A 101 -16.93 -6.76 5.61
CA GLU A 101 -16.88 -5.45 4.97
C GLU A 101 -17.47 -4.40 5.91
N LEU A 102 -16.68 -3.38 6.23
CA LEU A 102 -17.11 -2.23 7.03
C LEU A 102 -17.78 -1.18 6.13
N TRP A 103 -17.17 -0.88 4.98
CA TRP A 103 -17.69 0.03 3.97
C TRP A 103 -16.90 -0.09 2.65
N GLY A 104 -17.38 0.58 1.60
CA GLY A 104 -16.71 0.63 0.30
C GLY A 104 -17.00 1.89 -0.50
N LEU A 105 -16.22 2.07 -1.57
CA LEU A 105 -16.32 3.17 -2.52
C LEU A 105 -16.22 2.61 -3.95
N ASP A 106 -16.93 3.23 -4.89
CA ASP A 106 -16.86 2.91 -6.33
C ASP A 106 -15.79 3.73 -7.06
N PHE A 107 -14.77 4.16 -6.32
CA PHE A 107 -13.60 4.89 -6.82
C PHE A 107 -12.37 4.62 -5.94
N GLY A 108 -11.18 4.95 -6.44
CA GLY A 108 -9.90 4.89 -5.73
C GLY A 108 -8.80 4.19 -6.51
N GLU A 109 -7.63 4.82 -6.63
CA GLU A 109 -6.47 4.32 -7.37
C GLU A 109 -5.34 3.83 -6.46
N LYS A 110 -5.16 4.46 -5.30
CA LYS A 110 -4.19 4.09 -4.26
C LYS A 110 -4.84 4.24 -2.88
N VAL A 111 -4.50 3.34 -1.98
CA VAL A 111 -5.06 3.31 -0.63
C VAL A 111 -3.97 3.17 0.43
N ALA A 112 -4.18 3.81 1.58
CA ALA A 112 -3.38 3.64 2.79
C ALA A 112 -4.26 3.72 4.03
N THR A 113 -3.87 3.08 5.12
CA THR A 113 -4.51 3.24 6.44
C THR A 113 -3.49 3.20 7.57
N ASN A 114 -3.80 3.91 8.66
CA ASN A 114 -3.10 3.80 9.94
C ASN A 114 -3.99 3.20 11.06
N GLY A 115 -5.13 2.59 10.69
CA GLY A 115 -6.10 2.00 11.61
C GLY A 115 -7.10 2.99 12.22
N LYS A 116 -6.84 4.30 12.10
CA LYS A 116 -7.74 5.40 12.53
C LYS A 116 -8.42 6.06 11.35
N THR A 117 -7.68 6.25 10.26
CA THR A 117 -8.15 6.88 9.03
C THR A 117 -7.75 6.05 7.81
N VAL A 118 -8.43 6.32 6.70
CA VAL A 118 -8.16 5.70 5.41
C VAL A 118 -7.92 6.81 4.38
N ALA A 119 -6.74 6.81 3.77
CA ALA A 119 -6.44 7.66 2.63
C ALA A 119 -6.79 6.94 1.33
N VAL A 120 -7.53 7.60 0.45
CA VAL A 120 -7.86 7.13 -0.89
C VAL A 120 -7.47 8.21 -1.89
N ALA A 121 -6.50 7.90 -2.75
CA ALA A 121 -6.14 8.77 -3.86
C ALA A 121 -6.96 8.41 -5.11
N GLU A 122 -7.44 9.44 -5.79
CA GLU A 122 -8.20 9.37 -7.03
C GLU A 122 -7.72 10.52 -7.93
N LYS A 123 -7.04 10.22 -9.04
CA LYS A 123 -6.52 11.23 -9.97
C LYS A 123 -5.59 12.22 -9.25
N SER A 124 -6.04 13.47 -9.07
CA SER A 124 -5.30 14.56 -8.42
C SER A 124 -5.90 14.95 -7.07
N LYS A 125 -6.68 14.07 -6.45
CA LYS A 125 -7.32 14.29 -5.14
C LYS A 125 -6.97 13.15 -4.19
N ILE A 126 -6.84 13.49 -2.92
CA ILE A 126 -6.69 12.52 -1.85
C ILE A 126 -7.77 12.79 -0.83
N TYR A 127 -8.62 11.80 -0.64
CA TYR A 127 -9.69 11.81 0.33
C TYR A 127 -9.18 11.10 1.57
N ILE A 128 -9.34 11.73 2.73
CA ILE A 128 -9.11 11.11 4.02
C ILE A 128 -10.48 10.82 4.62
N PHE A 129 -10.72 9.55 4.89
CA PHE A 129 -11.92 9.05 5.54
C PHE A 129 -11.62 8.73 7.00
N SER A 130 -12.61 8.95 7.88
CA SER A 130 -12.62 8.31 9.19
C SER A 130 -12.72 6.80 9.02
N ARG A 131 -12.40 6.08 10.08
CA ARG A 131 -12.61 4.63 10.17
C ARG A 131 -14.03 4.18 9.79
N ASP A 132 -15.03 5.01 10.04
CA ASP A 132 -16.45 4.73 9.74
C ASP A 132 -16.88 5.12 8.31
N GLY A 133 -15.95 5.55 7.46
CA GLY A 133 -16.21 5.87 6.06
C GLY A 133 -16.72 7.30 5.81
N ASN A 134 -16.63 8.20 6.78
CA ASN A 134 -16.98 9.60 6.59
C ASN A 134 -15.77 10.40 6.08
N ILE A 135 -15.95 11.24 5.06
CA ILE A 135 -14.87 12.14 4.59
C ILE A 135 -14.57 13.15 5.70
N ILE A 136 -13.34 13.14 6.20
CA ILE A 136 -12.85 14.13 7.18
C ILE A 136 -12.02 15.23 6.51
N ARG A 137 -11.42 14.94 5.35
CA ARG A 137 -10.56 15.89 4.63
C ARG A 137 -10.44 15.52 3.16
N THR A 138 -10.26 16.55 2.33
CA THR A 138 -9.84 16.41 0.93
C THR A 138 -8.59 17.25 0.72
N ILE A 139 -7.55 16.65 0.15
CA ILE A 139 -6.32 17.31 -0.27
C ILE A 139 -6.32 17.32 -1.80
N GLU A 140 -6.00 18.47 -2.41
CA GLU A 140 -5.87 18.61 -3.86
C GLU A 140 -4.40 18.87 -4.25
N PRO A 141 -3.57 17.82 -4.22
CA PRO A 141 -2.13 17.97 -4.31
C PRO A 141 -1.64 18.06 -5.76
N TRP A 142 -1.62 19.27 -6.35
CA TRP A 142 -0.93 19.54 -7.63
C TRP A 142 -1.39 18.69 -8.84
N LYS A 143 -0.94 19.04 -10.06
CA LYS A 143 -1.47 18.50 -11.34
C LYS A 143 -0.75 17.22 -11.82
N GLY A 144 -0.23 16.39 -10.92
CA GLY A 144 0.44 15.13 -11.23
C GLY A 144 -0.46 13.91 -11.01
N ALA A 145 -0.08 12.76 -11.55
CA ALA A 145 -0.73 11.49 -11.21
C ALA A 145 -0.21 11.01 -9.85
N VAL A 146 -1.10 10.62 -8.94
CA VAL A 146 -0.69 10.02 -7.67
C VAL A 146 -0.05 8.65 -7.93
N GLY A 147 1.19 8.50 -7.48
CA GLY A 147 1.96 7.28 -7.58
C GLY A 147 1.63 6.28 -6.49
N SER A 148 1.71 6.72 -5.24
CA SER A 148 1.36 5.93 -4.05
C SER A 148 1.14 6.88 -2.86
N VAL A 149 0.44 6.39 -1.86
CA VAL A 149 0.10 7.09 -0.61
C VAL A 149 0.48 6.21 0.57
N GLU A 150 1.00 6.82 1.63
CA GLU A 150 1.32 6.16 2.89
C GLU A 150 0.87 7.04 4.06
N LEU A 151 0.42 6.41 5.14
CA LEU A 151 -0.04 7.09 6.36
C LEU A 151 0.80 6.67 7.56
N THR A 152 1.19 7.65 8.37
CA THR A 152 1.79 7.37 9.69
C THR A 152 0.74 7.25 10.78
N ASP A 153 1.11 6.66 11.92
CA ASP A 153 0.24 6.57 13.10
C ASP A 153 -0.17 7.93 13.69
N ASP A 154 0.63 8.97 13.42
CA ASP A 154 0.38 10.38 13.77
C ASP A 154 -0.27 11.17 12.62
N GLU A 155 -0.86 10.47 11.65
CA GLU A 155 -1.71 11.01 10.59
C GLU A 155 -1.00 11.92 9.57
N LYS A 156 0.33 11.92 9.53
CA LYS A 156 1.05 12.49 8.39
C LYS A 156 0.80 11.63 7.16
N LEU A 157 0.62 12.31 6.04
CA LEU A 157 0.41 11.69 4.75
C LEU A 157 1.66 11.89 3.89
N VAL A 158 2.24 10.80 3.40
CA VAL A 158 3.33 10.82 2.43
C VAL A 158 2.78 10.39 1.08
N VAL A 159 3.07 11.18 0.05
CA VAL A 159 2.53 10.93 -1.28
C VAL A 159 3.62 11.06 -2.31
N THR A 160 3.65 10.12 -3.24
CA THR A 160 4.45 10.23 -4.45
C THR A 160 3.61 10.68 -5.63
N PHE A 161 4.16 11.54 -6.47
CA PHE A 161 3.52 12.01 -7.70
C PHE A 161 4.44 11.78 -8.88
N TYR A 162 3.85 11.46 -10.03
CA TYR A 162 4.55 11.34 -11.30
C TYR A 162 4.11 12.47 -12.24
N SER A 163 5.08 13.07 -12.92
CA SER A 163 4.88 13.98 -14.04
C SER A 163 5.76 13.58 -15.23
N LYS A 164 5.67 14.35 -16.32
CA LYS A 164 6.57 14.15 -17.47
C LYS A 164 8.04 14.46 -17.16
N GLU A 165 8.29 15.29 -16.16
CA GLU A 165 9.61 15.89 -15.92
C GLU A 165 10.33 15.27 -14.72
N ALA A 166 9.59 14.83 -13.70
CA ALA A 166 10.15 14.29 -12.47
C ALA A 166 9.12 13.47 -11.68
N SER A 167 9.58 12.84 -10.62
CA SER A 167 8.74 12.33 -9.54
C SER A 167 8.91 13.19 -8.29
N TYR A 168 7.84 13.37 -7.53
CA TYR A 168 7.82 14.23 -6.35
C TYR A 168 7.42 13.40 -5.15
N LEU A 169 8.18 13.52 -4.07
CA LEU A 169 7.76 13.09 -2.74
C LEU A 169 7.22 14.32 -2.01
N ARG A 170 6.00 14.23 -1.48
CA ARG A 170 5.40 15.28 -0.66
C ARG A 170 4.97 14.71 0.67
N VAL A 171 5.18 15.49 1.71
CA VAL A 171 4.71 15.17 3.06
C VAL A 171 3.73 16.23 3.50
N TYR A 172 2.58 15.78 3.97
CA TYR A 172 1.52 16.59 4.52
C TYR A 172 1.39 16.30 6.01
N SER A 173 1.07 17.33 6.78
CA SER A 173 0.67 17.17 8.18
C SER A 173 -0.70 16.51 8.28
N GLU A 174 -1.05 16.10 9.50
CA GLU A 174 -2.37 15.60 9.90
C GLU A 174 -3.51 16.57 9.54
N ASN A 175 -3.20 17.87 9.55
CA ASN A 175 -4.14 18.90 9.12
C ASN A 175 -4.14 19.15 7.60
N GLY A 176 -3.50 18.30 6.80
CA GLY A 176 -3.43 18.39 5.34
C GLY A 176 -2.59 19.54 4.78
N SER A 177 -1.83 20.25 5.61
CA SER A 177 -0.91 21.29 5.14
C SER A 177 0.34 20.64 4.55
N LEU A 178 0.82 21.17 3.42
CA LEU A 178 2.07 20.71 2.84
C LEU A 178 3.24 21.11 3.75
N LEU A 179 3.97 20.12 4.28
CA LEU A 179 5.17 20.35 5.10
C LEU A 179 6.39 20.59 4.23
N TRP A 180 6.62 19.72 3.24
CA TRP A 180 7.72 19.88 2.29
C TRP A 180 7.51 19.04 1.03
N THR A 181 8.29 19.35 0.00
CA THR A 181 8.36 18.61 -1.27
C THR A 181 9.82 18.34 -1.62
N LYS A 182 10.09 17.17 -2.18
CA LYS A 182 11.40 16.81 -2.74
C LYS A 182 11.26 16.12 -4.09
N ASN A 183 12.16 16.47 -5.01
CA ASN A 183 12.14 15.96 -6.37
C ASN A 183 13.14 14.81 -6.50
N PHE A 184 12.76 13.80 -7.26
CA PHE A 184 13.59 12.69 -7.69
C PHE A 184 13.43 12.52 -9.20
N SER A 185 14.44 11.95 -9.85
CA SER A 185 14.41 11.70 -11.31
C SER A 185 13.22 10.79 -11.66
N ARG A 186 13.10 9.66 -10.96
CA ARG A 186 11.97 8.74 -11.03
C ARG A 186 11.88 7.91 -9.75
N ILE A 187 10.88 8.15 -8.92
CA ILE A 187 10.64 7.27 -7.77
C ILE A 187 10.18 5.92 -8.32
N MET A 188 10.95 4.87 -8.06
CA MET A 188 10.62 3.50 -8.41
C MET A 188 9.89 2.81 -7.27
N ASP A 189 10.27 3.13 -6.04
CA ASP A 189 9.63 2.60 -4.83
C ASP A 189 9.85 3.55 -3.64
N PHE A 190 8.99 3.46 -2.63
CA PHE A 190 9.23 4.12 -1.36
C PHE A 190 8.54 3.37 -0.21
N ALA A 191 9.10 3.51 0.98
CA ALA A 191 8.51 2.98 2.20
C ALA A 191 8.72 3.97 3.34
N ILE A 192 7.86 3.92 4.34
CA ILE A 192 7.97 4.76 5.53
C ILE A 192 8.07 3.91 6.79
N SER A 193 8.67 4.51 7.81
CA SER A 193 8.65 4.03 9.18
C SER A 193 8.41 5.22 10.09
N GLN A 194 8.26 4.98 11.39
CA GLN A 194 8.13 6.07 12.36
C GLN A 194 9.31 7.06 12.34
N ASN A 195 10.50 6.62 11.94
CA ASN A 195 11.71 7.44 12.02
C ASN A 195 12.21 7.94 10.66
N TYR A 196 11.92 7.22 9.59
CA TYR A 196 12.58 7.43 8.31
C TYR A 196 11.62 7.25 7.14
N ILE A 197 11.93 7.97 6.06
CA ILE A 197 11.37 7.74 4.73
C ILE A 197 12.48 7.16 3.85
N LEU A 198 12.21 6.00 3.25
CA LEU A 198 13.10 5.37 2.29
C LEU A 198 12.55 5.62 0.90
N VAL A 199 13.41 6.09 -0.02
CA VAL A 199 13.05 6.31 -1.42
C VAL A 199 14.05 5.60 -2.29
N TYR A 200 13.57 4.88 -3.29
CA TYR A 200 14.39 4.28 -4.32
C TYR A 200 14.09 4.94 -5.67
N ASP A 201 15.08 5.58 -6.28
CA ASP A 201 14.98 6.23 -7.60
C ASP A 201 15.98 5.68 -8.64
N GLY A 202 16.55 4.51 -8.36
CA GLY A 202 17.78 4.01 -8.95
C GLY A 202 18.94 4.04 -7.96
N ALA A 203 18.89 4.95 -6.99
CA ALA A 203 19.66 4.91 -5.76
C ALA A 203 18.70 4.81 -4.55
N LEU A 204 19.16 4.19 -3.47
CA LEU A 204 18.44 4.16 -2.19
C LEU A 204 18.82 5.41 -1.40
N HIS A 205 17.80 6.14 -0.95
CA HIS A 205 17.91 7.31 -0.09
C HIS A 205 17.17 7.05 1.21
N ILE A 206 17.79 7.41 2.33
CA ILE A 206 17.18 7.40 3.66
C ILE A 206 17.06 8.85 4.12
N LEU A 207 15.83 9.29 4.36
CA LEU A 207 15.50 10.65 4.76
C LEU A 207 14.93 10.66 6.17
N ASP A 208 15.16 11.76 6.89
CA ASP A 208 14.35 12.10 8.06
C ASP A 208 13.04 12.79 7.65
N TRP A 209 12.15 12.99 8.62
CA TRP A 209 10.86 13.65 8.43
C TRP A 209 10.94 15.15 8.08
N SER A 210 12.13 15.76 8.14
CA SER A 210 12.35 17.13 7.63
C SER A 210 12.68 17.16 6.13
N GLY A 211 12.89 15.99 5.51
CA GLY A 211 13.28 15.85 4.10
C GLY A 211 14.81 15.83 3.87
N LYS A 212 15.61 15.89 4.94
CA LYS A 212 17.07 15.80 4.87
C LYS A 212 17.49 14.37 4.53
N VAL A 213 18.41 14.22 3.57
CA VAL A 213 19.07 12.93 3.32
C VAL A 213 20.04 12.65 4.47
N LEU A 214 19.79 11.58 5.20
CA LEU A 214 20.71 11.06 6.22
C LEU A 214 21.76 10.16 5.59
N TRP A 215 21.38 9.41 4.55
CA TRP A 215 22.25 8.50 3.83
C TRP A 215 21.70 8.22 2.42
N ASP A 216 22.61 8.00 1.46
CA ASP A 216 22.28 7.48 0.14
C ASP A 216 23.43 6.64 -0.42
N ASN A 217 23.13 5.78 -1.40
CA ASN A 217 24.12 4.93 -2.07
C ASN A 217 24.54 5.45 -3.46
N THR A 218 24.26 6.71 -3.81
CA THR A 218 24.56 7.26 -5.16
C THR A 218 26.04 7.17 -5.50
N ARG A 219 26.92 7.23 -4.49
CA ARG A 219 28.38 7.08 -4.65
C ARG A 219 28.82 5.72 -5.19
N TYR A 220 27.96 4.71 -5.13
CA TYR A 220 28.25 3.35 -5.62
C TYR A 220 27.69 3.09 -7.02
N TYR A 221 26.83 3.99 -7.53
CA TYR A 221 26.14 3.86 -8.82
C TYR A 221 26.04 5.25 -9.51
N PRO A 222 27.16 5.78 -10.03
CA PRO A 222 27.20 7.08 -10.71
C PRO A 222 26.49 7.08 -12.07
#